data_AF-A0A443SMY0-F1
#
_entry.id   AF-A0A443SMY0-F1
#
_cell.length_a   1.000
_cell.length_b   1.000
_cell.length_c   1.000
_cell.angle_alpha   90.00
_cell.angle_beta   90.00
_cell.angle_gamma   90.00
#
_symmetry.space_group_name_H-M   'P 1'
#
loop_
_entity.id
_entity.type
_entity.pdbx_description
1 polymer ?
#
loop_
_entity_poly.entity_id
_entity_poly.type
_entity_poly.pdbx_seq_one_letter_code
_entity_poly.pdbx_strand_id
1 'polypeptide(L)'
;MEKFCESIHGSLVSIHSAHDNDLLKRSFLADSTFLGALKEGNSWKWLDGRSHTYENWATGEPNNIDGHEYCISFHNGGKTDGNWNDVPCGYRYYTVCKLRDCDTFNAKEKEAQKLAMKSLIEQSLKDFHSSLFDKLIMAMESRLNQRIDEIFTTLNFRLSQKRFSK
;
A
#
# COMPACT_ATOMS: atom_id res chain seq x y z
N MET A 1 -16.02 -10.34 7.94
CA MET A 1 -16.23 -8.96 8.42
C MET A 1 -15.22 -8.00 7.80
N GLU A 2 -13.92 -8.12 8.06
CA GLU A 2 -12.91 -7.13 7.57
C GLU A 2 -12.92 -6.94 6.06
N LYS A 3 -12.93 -8.04 5.29
CA LYS A 3 -13.01 -8.00 3.82
C LYS A 3 -14.15 -7.16 3.26
N PHE A 4 -15.27 -7.07 3.97
CA PHE A 4 -16.39 -6.21 3.54
C PHE A 4 -16.03 -4.73 3.69
N CYS A 5 -15.49 -4.33 4.86
CA CYS A 5 -15.06 -2.95 5.06
C CYS A 5 -13.93 -2.57 4.12
N GLU A 6 -12.96 -3.47 3.88
CA GLU A 6 -11.89 -3.26 2.90
C GLU A 6 -12.44 -2.99 1.49
N SER A 7 -13.51 -3.70 1.07
CA SER A 7 -14.12 -3.52 -0.25
C SER A 7 -14.74 -2.13 -0.47
N ILE A 8 -15.05 -1.41 0.60
CA ILE A 8 -15.57 -0.04 0.56
C ILE A 8 -14.53 0.99 1.04
N HIS A 9 -13.23 0.65 0.97
CA HIS A 9 -12.12 1.50 1.40
C HIS A 9 -12.19 1.91 2.88
N GLY A 10 -12.79 1.07 3.72
CA GLY A 10 -12.81 1.21 5.16
C GLY A 10 -12.03 0.11 5.87
N SER A 11 -12.14 0.11 7.19
CA SER A 11 -11.74 -0.98 8.09
C SER A 11 -12.90 -1.27 9.04
N LEU A 12 -12.92 -2.41 9.75
CA LEU A 12 -13.85 -2.51 10.88
C LEU A 12 -13.61 -1.39 11.89
N VAL A 13 -14.68 -1.01 12.58
CA VAL A 13 -14.64 0.03 13.60
C VAL A 13 -13.76 -0.39 14.78
N SER A 14 -12.93 0.53 15.22
CA SER A 14 -12.11 0.42 16.43
C SER A 14 -12.55 1.51 17.42
N ILE A 15 -12.50 1.26 18.73
CA ILE A 15 -12.93 2.22 19.75
C ILE A 15 -11.73 2.62 20.62
N HIS A 16 -11.43 3.92 20.68
CA HIS A 16 -10.23 4.44 21.37
C HIS A 16 -10.58 5.38 22.53
N SER A 17 -11.86 5.63 22.76
CA SER A 17 -12.33 6.50 23.85
C SER A 17 -13.79 6.22 24.21
N ALA A 18 -14.21 6.71 25.38
CA ALA A 18 -15.63 6.71 25.75
C ALA A 18 -16.48 7.49 24.74
N HIS A 19 -15.93 8.55 24.14
CA HIS A 19 -16.63 9.30 23.10
C HIS A 19 -16.86 8.46 21.84
N ASP A 20 -15.87 7.68 21.39
CA ASP A 20 -16.01 6.76 20.26
C ASP A 20 -17.08 5.70 20.55
N ASN A 21 -17.09 5.16 21.78
CA ASN A 21 -18.05 4.15 22.21
C ASN A 21 -19.48 4.69 22.20
N ASP A 22 -19.66 5.88 22.77
CA ASP A 22 -20.94 6.59 22.79
C ASP A 22 -21.41 6.99 21.39
N LEU A 23 -20.48 7.34 20.50
CA LEU A 23 -20.80 7.62 19.11
C LEU A 23 -21.34 6.36 18.42
N LEU A 24 -20.65 5.23 18.53
CA LEU A 24 -21.13 3.95 17.99
C LEU A 24 -22.51 3.58 18.53
N LYS A 25 -22.71 3.74 19.85
CA LYS A 25 -23.99 3.52 20.52
C LYS A 25 -25.13 4.33 19.91
N ARG A 26 -24.90 5.61 19.63
CA ARG A 26 -25.93 6.52 19.08
C ARG A 26 -26.12 6.40 17.58
N SER A 27 -25.08 5.99 16.85
CA SER A 27 -25.08 5.97 15.38
C SER A 27 -25.66 4.69 14.77
N PHE A 28 -25.72 3.59 15.52
CA PHE A 28 -26.18 2.30 15.03
C PHE A 28 -27.22 1.72 15.97
N LEU A 29 -28.34 1.20 15.46
CA LEU A 29 -29.41 0.61 16.28
C LEU A 29 -29.39 -0.92 16.28
N ALA A 30 -28.32 -1.52 15.77
CA ALA A 30 -28.18 -2.96 15.66
C ALA A 30 -27.75 -3.57 17.01
N ASP A 31 -28.49 -4.58 17.48
CA ASP A 31 -28.33 -5.19 18.81
C ASP A 31 -26.90 -5.70 19.08
N SER A 32 -26.28 -6.37 18.10
CA SER A 32 -24.92 -6.94 18.24
C SER A 32 -24.08 -6.67 17.00
N THR A 33 -22.94 -6.01 17.20
CA THR A 33 -22.06 -5.55 16.13
C THR A 33 -20.62 -5.98 16.41
N PHE A 34 -19.92 -6.51 15.41
CA PHE A 34 -18.49 -6.78 15.53
C PHE A 34 -17.66 -5.50 15.59
N LEU A 35 -16.70 -5.48 16.51
CA LEU A 35 -15.61 -4.50 16.51
C LEU A 35 -14.37 -5.10 15.82
N GLY A 36 -13.52 -4.24 15.29
CA GLY A 36 -12.32 -4.60 14.55
C GLY A 36 -11.15 -4.98 15.44
N ALA A 37 -11.37 -5.77 16.49
CA ALA A 37 -10.32 -6.29 17.36
C ALA A 37 -10.25 -7.81 17.27
N LEU A 38 -9.02 -8.33 17.31
CA LEU A 38 -8.73 -9.75 17.42
C LEU A 38 -7.90 -10.02 18.67
N LYS A 39 -8.13 -11.18 19.26
CA LYS A 39 -7.33 -11.67 20.39
C LYS A 39 -6.02 -12.28 19.89
N GLU A 40 -4.91 -11.86 20.49
CA GLU A 40 -3.56 -12.38 20.23
C GLU A 40 -2.91 -12.79 21.56
N GLY A 41 -2.90 -14.10 21.83
CA GLY A 41 -2.53 -14.62 23.14
C GLY A 41 -3.52 -14.16 24.21
N ASN A 42 -3.03 -13.36 25.17
CA ASN A 42 -3.83 -12.82 26.27
C ASN A 42 -4.19 -11.33 26.09
N SER A 43 -3.94 -10.75 24.92
CA SER A 43 -4.23 -9.33 24.65
C SER A 43 -5.12 -9.16 23.41
N TRP A 44 -5.70 -7.98 23.27
CA TRP A 44 -6.51 -7.57 22.14
C TRP A 44 -5.74 -6.59 21.26
N LYS A 45 -5.88 -6.74 19.93
CA LYS A 45 -5.30 -5.83 18.94
C LYS A 45 -6.34 -5.33 17.97
N TRP A 46 -6.36 -4.02 17.75
CA TRP A 46 -7.17 -3.42 16.69
C TRP A 46 -6.57 -3.71 15.31
N LEU A 47 -7.43 -4.06 14.36
CA LEU A 47 -7.08 -4.34 12.96
C LEU A 47 -6.55 -3.11 12.22
N ASP A 48 -6.84 -1.92 12.72
CA ASP A 48 -6.32 -0.67 12.19
C ASP A 48 -4.87 -0.36 12.66
N GLY A 49 -4.29 -1.23 13.47
CA GLY A 49 -2.91 -1.13 13.98
C GLY A 49 -2.73 -0.16 15.14
N ARG A 50 -3.79 0.49 15.63
CA ARG A 50 -3.71 1.38 16.80
C ARG A 50 -3.69 0.58 18.11
N SER A 51 -3.13 1.19 19.14
CA SER A 51 -3.01 0.57 20.47
C SER A 51 -4.39 0.31 21.11
N HIS A 52 -4.52 -0.83 21.77
CA HIS A 52 -5.72 -1.18 22.54
C HIS A 52 -5.61 -0.61 23.97
N THR A 53 -5.97 0.67 24.14
CA THR A 53 -5.83 1.39 25.43
C THR A 53 -7.14 1.73 26.11
N TYR A 54 -8.27 1.60 25.41
CA TYR A 54 -9.61 1.85 25.93
C TYR A 54 -10.39 0.55 25.91
N GLU A 55 -11.15 0.30 26.96
CA GLU A 55 -11.96 -0.90 27.12
C GLU A 55 -13.32 -0.55 27.70
N ASN A 56 -14.37 -1.26 27.26
CA ASN A 56 -15.72 -1.09 27.80
C ASN A 56 -16.46 -2.42 27.96
N TRP A 57 -15.76 -3.44 28.46
CA TRP A 57 -16.30 -4.77 28.70
C TRP A 57 -17.55 -4.76 29.58
N ALA A 58 -18.47 -5.68 29.28
CA ALA A 58 -19.58 -5.98 30.17
C ALA A 58 -19.05 -6.61 31.46
N THR A 59 -19.84 -6.57 32.53
CA THR A 59 -19.46 -7.20 33.79
C THR A 59 -19.27 -8.71 33.58
N GLY A 60 -18.07 -9.20 33.88
CA GLY A 60 -17.70 -10.60 33.68
C GLY A 60 -16.87 -10.87 32.43
N GLU A 61 -16.72 -9.88 31.54
CA GLU A 61 -16.02 -10.02 30.27
C GLU A 61 -14.62 -9.38 30.27
N PRO A 62 -13.70 -9.85 29.42
CA PRO A 62 -13.83 -11.02 28.53
C PRO A 62 -13.65 -12.34 29.29
N ASN A 63 -14.53 -13.32 29.04
CA ASN A 63 -14.56 -14.60 29.77
C ASN A 63 -14.01 -15.80 28.97
N ASN A 64 -13.89 -15.67 27.65
CA ASN A 64 -13.39 -16.69 26.74
C ASN A 64 -14.06 -18.07 26.94
N ILE A 65 -15.39 -18.10 26.97
CA ILE A 65 -16.19 -19.32 27.09
C ILE A 65 -15.67 -20.38 26.11
N ASP A 66 -15.42 -21.58 26.63
CA ASP A 66 -14.96 -22.75 25.89
C ASP A 66 -13.67 -22.52 25.07
N GLY A 67 -12.90 -21.47 25.38
CA GLY A 67 -11.57 -21.22 24.83
C GLY A 67 -11.53 -20.70 23.38
N HIS A 68 -12.64 -20.26 22.81
CA HIS A 68 -12.72 -19.95 21.36
C HIS A 68 -13.35 -18.59 21.01
N GLU A 69 -13.25 -17.63 21.92
CA GLU A 69 -13.80 -16.27 21.74
C GLU A 69 -12.68 -15.27 21.43
N TYR A 70 -12.45 -15.09 20.13
CA TYR A 70 -11.31 -14.31 19.62
C TYR A 70 -11.71 -12.99 18.96
N CYS A 71 -13.00 -12.64 19.00
CA CYS A 71 -13.56 -11.42 18.42
C CYS A 71 -14.37 -10.66 19.47
N ILE A 72 -14.53 -9.35 19.28
CA ILE A 72 -15.33 -8.51 20.18
C ILE A 72 -16.68 -8.18 19.54
N SER A 73 -17.77 -8.37 20.29
CA SER A 73 -19.08 -7.80 19.98
C SER A 73 -19.40 -6.62 20.88
N PHE A 74 -19.96 -5.58 20.28
CA PHE A 74 -20.57 -4.44 20.95
C PHE A 74 -22.08 -4.67 21.06
N HIS A 75 -22.63 -4.50 22.26
CA HIS A 75 -24.07 -4.60 22.51
C HIS A 75 -24.71 -3.22 22.45
N ASN A 76 -25.81 -3.09 21.70
CA ASN A 76 -26.65 -1.91 21.69
C ASN A 76 -28.05 -2.25 22.20
N GLY A 77 -28.43 -1.69 23.34
CA GLY A 77 -29.67 -2.01 24.05
C GLY A 77 -29.53 -3.10 25.12
N GLY A 78 -30.62 -3.30 25.87
CA GLY A 78 -30.68 -4.27 26.97
C GLY A 78 -29.87 -3.85 28.20
N LYS A 79 -29.46 -4.85 29.00
CA LYS A 79 -28.75 -4.63 30.29
C LYS A 79 -27.27 -4.26 30.13
N THR A 80 -26.68 -4.55 28.98
CA THR A 80 -25.26 -4.34 28.67
C THR A 80 -25.09 -3.29 27.58
N ASP A 81 -26.00 -2.32 27.54
CA ASP A 81 -26.10 -1.34 26.46
C ASP A 81 -24.88 -0.42 26.38
N GLY A 82 -24.09 -0.60 25.32
CA GLY A 82 -22.83 0.07 25.06
C GLY A 82 -21.58 -0.73 25.46
N ASN A 83 -21.76 -1.88 26.12
CA ASN A 83 -20.66 -2.71 26.60
C ASN A 83 -20.22 -3.77 25.58
N TRP A 84 -19.03 -4.31 25.80
CA TRP A 84 -18.40 -5.29 24.94
C TRP A 84 -18.45 -6.69 25.53
N ASN A 85 -18.41 -7.69 24.65
CA ASN A 85 -18.30 -9.10 24.99
C ASN A 85 -17.28 -9.75 24.05
N ASP A 86 -16.48 -10.72 24.51
CA ASP A 86 -15.77 -11.59 23.59
C ASP A 86 -16.70 -12.70 23.09
N VAL A 87 -16.58 -13.03 21.82
CA VAL A 87 -17.44 -14.02 21.15
C VAL A 87 -16.65 -14.83 20.13
N PRO A 88 -17.15 -16.02 19.74
CA PRO A 88 -16.63 -16.75 18.60
C PRO A 88 -16.75 -15.89 17.33
N CYS A 89 -15.65 -15.75 16.60
CA CYS A 89 -15.60 -14.99 15.35
C CYS A 89 -16.55 -15.51 14.25
N GLY A 90 -17.08 -16.73 14.42
CA GLY A 90 -18.04 -17.36 13.51
C GLY A 90 -19.49 -16.90 13.68
N TYR A 91 -19.81 -16.08 14.68
CA TYR A 91 -21.15 -15.53 14.86
C TYR A 91 -21.57 -14.60 13.72
N ARG A 92 -22.89 -14.50 13.50
CA ARG A 92 -23.48 -13.66 12.45
C ARG A 92 -23.99 -12.36 13.05
N TYR A 93 -23.08 -11.44 13.32
CA TYR A 93 -23.38 -10.09 13.79
C TYR A 93 -23.24 -9.04 12.70
N TYR A 94 -23.82 -7.88 12.97
CA TYR A 94 -23.68 -6.71 12.09
C TYR A 94 -22.22 -6.26 12.06
N THR A 95 -21.84 -5.59 10.98
CA THR A 95 -20.49 -5.03 10.81
C THR A 95 -20.61 -3.53 10.63
N VAL A 96 -19.83 -2.78 11.41
CA VAL A 96 -19.71 -1.33 11.24
C VAL A 96 -18.31 -1.02 10.70
N CYS A 97 -18.29 -0.34 9.57
CA CYS A 97 -17.05 0.06 8.91
C CYS A 97 -16.73 1.52 9.22
N LYS A 98 -15.49 1.77 9.62
CA LYS A 98 -14.92 3.11 9.62
C LYS A 98 -14.32 3.35 8.23
N LEU A 99 -14.95 4.23 7.46
CA LEU A 99 -14.38 4.67 6.19
C LEU A 99 -13.07 5.42 6.45
N ARG A 100 -12.10 5.23 5.57
CA ARG A 100 -10.92 6.11 5.57
C ARG A 100 -11.38 7.51 5.23
N ASP A 101 -10.77 8.50 5.87
CA ASP A 101 -11.01 9.90 5.53
C ASP A 101 -10.63 10.11 4.05
N CYS A 102 -11.59 10.57 3.26
CA CYS A 102 -11.46 10.76 1.83
C CYS A 102 -10.32 11.73 1.49
N ASP A 103 -10.09 12.75 2.31
CA ASP A 103 -9.05 13.74 2.06
C ASP A 103 -7.66 13.11 2.24
N THR A 104 -7.48 12.35 3.32
CA THR A 104 -6.22 11.62 3.54
C THR A 104 -6.02 10.47 2.55
N PHE A 105 -7.08 9.77 2.13
CA PHE A 105 -7.01 8.76 1.07
C PHE A 105 -6.58 9.40 -0.27
N ASN A 106 -7.27 10.46 -0.70
CA ASN A 106 -6.96 11.16 -1.94
C ASN A 106 -5.56 11.76 -1.93
N ALA A 107 -5.10 12.30 -0.79
CA ALA A 107 -3.75 12.82 -0.64
C ALA A 107 -2.68 11.73 -0.79
N LYS A 108 -2.87 10.56 -0.15
CA LYS A 108 -1.96 9.42 -0.29
C LYS A 108 -1.93 8.89 -1.71
N GLU A 109 -3.09 8.73 -2.33
CA GLU A 109 -3.22 8.27 -3.71
C GLU A 109 -2.54 9.24 -4.68
N LYS A 110 -2.75 10.54 -4.50
CA LYS A 110 -2.11 11.59 -5.30
C LYS A 110 -0.59 11.60 -5.16
N GLU A 111 -0.06 11.42 -3.95
CA GLU A 111 1.40 11.31 -3.76
C GLU A 111 1.96 10.00 -4.32
N ALA A 112 1.24 8.88 -4.21
CA ALA A 112 1.65 7.62 -4.85
C ALA A 112 1.68 7.75 -6.38
N GLN A 113 0.65 8.35 -6.98
CA GLN A 113 0.60 8.65 -8.41
C GLN A 113 1.70 9.61 -8.85
N LYS A 114 1.97 10.64 -8.06
CA LYS A 114 3.07 11.59 -8.32
C LYS A 114 4.43 10.91 -8.25
N LEU A 115 4.64 9.99 -7.30
CA LEU A 115 5.88 9.22 -7.19
C LEU A 115 6.05 8.26 -8.38
N ALA A 116 4.98 7.56 -8.76
CA ALA A 116 4.97 6.70 -9.93
C ALA A 116 5.25 7.51 -11.22
N MET A 117 4.59 8.65 -11.40
CA MET A 117 4.80 9.54 -12.53
C MET A 117 6.24 10.09 -12.57
N LYS A 118 6.76 10.51 -11.41
CA LYS A 118 8.14 10.98 -11.29
C LYS A 118 9.13 9.90 -11.71
N SER A 119 8.95 8.67 -11.25
CA SER A 119 9.80 7.54 -11.62
C SER A 119 9.76 7.27 -13.14
N LEU A 120 8.59 7.34 -13.76
CA LEU A 120 8.44 7.17 -15.21
C LEU A 120 9.15 8.28 -16.00
N ILE A 121 9.06 9.54 -15.55
CA ILE A 121 9.75 10.68 -16.18
C ILE A 121 11.26 10.53 -16.05
N GLU A 122 11.75 10.20 -14.85
CA GLU A 122 13.18 10.01 -14.59
C GLU A 122 13.76 8.87 -15.44
N GLN A 123 13.02 7.76 -15.57
CA GLN A 123 13.40 6.67 -16.44
C GLN A 123 13.44 7.10 -17.91
N SER A 124 12.42 7.80 -18.38
CA SER A 124 12.35 8.30 -19.77
C SER A 124 13.50 9.26 -20.09
N LEU A 125 13.86 10.15 -19.16
CA LEU A 125 14.99 11.07 -19.31
C LEU A 125 16.32 10.31 -19.38
N LYS A 126 16.49 9.30 -18.53
CA LYS A 126 17.69 8.45 -18.54
C LYS A 126 17.84 7.70 -19.86
N ASP A 127 16.76 7.14 -20.36
CA ASP A 127 16.75 6.39 -21.63
C ASP A 127 17.02 7.31 -22.83
N PHE A 128 16.48 8.53 -22.81
CA PHE A 128 16.78 9.54 -23.82
C PHE A 128 18.26 9.94 -23.81
N HIS A 129 18.83 10.21 -22.63
CA HIS A 129 20.26 10.52 -22.51
C HIS A 129 21.14 9.39 -23.03
N SER A 130 20.86 8.13 -22.63
CA SER A 130 21.61 6.96 -23.11
C SER A 130 21.55 6.86 -24.63
N SER A 131 20.34 6.97 -25.21
CA SER A 131 20.14 6.90 -26.66
C SER A 131 20.93 7.98 -27.43
N LEU A 132 20.98 9.20 -26.89
CA LEU A 132 21.74 10.29 -27.50
C LEU A 132 23.25 10.04 -27.43
N PHE A 133 23.77 9.58 -26.30
CA PHE A 133 25.17 9.22 -26.16
C PHE A 133 25.57 8.08 -27.10
N ASP A 134 24.76 7.03 -27.19
CA ASP A 134 25.01 5.90 -28.10
C ASP A 134 25.04 6.37 -29.57
N LYS A 135 24.12 7.26 -29.96
CA LYS A 135 24.11 7.87 -31.30
C LYS A 135 25.36 8.69 -31.60
N LEU A 136 25.83 9.47 -30.61
CA LEU A 136 27.05 10.25 -30.75
C LEU A 136 28.28 9.35 -30.91
N ILE A 137 28.39 8.32 -30.08
CA ILE A 137 29.47 7.33 -30.16
C ILE A 137 29.46 6.65 -31.53
N MET A 138 28.32 6.12 -31.96
CA MET A 138 28.18 5.49 -33.28
C MET A 138 28.58 6.44 -34.42
N ALA A 139 28.18 7.70 -34.36
CA ALA A 139 28.53 8.70 -35.39
C ALA A 139 30.04 9.03 -35.39
N MET A 140 30.66 9.07 -34.20
CA MET A 140 32.10 9.29 -34.08
C MET A 140 32.91 8.10 -34.59
N GLU A 141 32.55 6.88 -34.21
CA GLU A 141 33.19 5.64 -34.67
C GLU A 141 33.09 5.49 -36.19
N SER A 142 31.91 5.77 -36.76
CA SER A 142 31.69 5.76 -38.21
C SER A 142 32.64 6.73 -38.95
N ARG A 143 32.76 7.98 -38.48
CA ARG A 143 33.68 8.97 -39.07
C ARG A 143 35.14 8.57 -38.92
N LEU A 144 35.51 7.95 -37.80
CA LEU A 144 36.87 7.48 -37.58
C LEU A 144 37.23 6.36 -38.55
N ASN A 145 36.35 5.37 -38.71
CA ASN A 145 36.54 4.26 -39.65
C ASN A 145 36.65 4.75 -41.10
N GLN A 146 35.79 5.70 -41.51
CA GLN A 146 35.87 6.31 -42.84
C GLN A 146 37.24 6.96 -43.09
N ARG A 147 37.77 7.71 -42.12
CA ARG A 147 39.10 8.33 -42.22
C ARG A 147 40.23 7.30 -42.28
N ILE A 148 40.12 6.22 -41.51
CA ILE A 148 41.08 5.10 -41.55
C ILE A 148 41.12 4.48 -42.95
N ASP A 149 39.95 4.22 -43.55
CA ASP A 149 39.84 3.65 -44.90
C ASP A 149 40.42 4.57 -45.99
N GLU A 150 40.18 5.88 -45.88
CA GLU A 150 40.77 6.89 -46.77
C GLU A 150 42.29 6.89 -46.71
N ILE A 151 42.87 6.80 -45.50
CA ILE A 151 44.32 6.73 -45.28
C ILE A 151 44.88 5.42 -45.87
N PHE A 152 44.26 4.27 -45.59
CA PHE A 152 44.69 2.98 -46.14
C PHE A 152 44.66 2.96 -47.66
N THR A 153 43.58 3.49 -48.25
CA THR A 153 43.43 3.60 -49.71
C THR A 153 44.55 4.47 -50.31
N THR A 154 44.83 5.61 -49.70
CA THR A 154 45.90 6.53 -50.13
C THR A 154 47.28 5.89 -50.03
N LEU A 155 47.56 5.16 -48.94
CA LEU A 155 48.82 4.44 -48.75
C LEU A 155 49.01 3.33 -49.77
N ASN A 156 47.98 2.49 -49.99
CA ASN A 156 48.01 1.41 -50.97
C ASN A 156 48.23 1.93 -52.39
N PHE A 157 47.57 3.04 -52.76
CA PHE A 157 47.79 3.68 -54.06
C PHE A 157 49.22 4.20 -54.22
N ARG A 158 49.79 4.85 -53.20
CA ARG A 158 51.19 5.31 -53.24
C ARG A 158 52.18 4.16 -53.32
N LEU A 159 51.91 3.05 -52.64
CA LEU A 159 52.74 1.85 -52.68
C LEU A 159 52.68 1.15 -54.05
N SER A 160 51.53 1.12 -54.71
CA SER A 160 51.41 0.56 -56.05
C SER A 160 52.20 1.40 -57.07
N GLN A 161 52.10 2.74 -57.03
CA GLN A 161 52.88 3.62 -57.91
C GLN A 161 54.39 3.46 -57.74
N LYS A 162 54.89 3.27 -56.51
CA LYS A 162 56.32 3.00 -56.25
C LYS A 162 56.80 1.64 -56.77
N ARG A 163 55.91 0.67 -56.97
CA ARG A 163 56.23 -0.65 -57.54
C ARG A 163 56.40 -0.63 -59.06
N PHE A 164 55.81 0.35 -59.75
CA PHE A 164 55.91 0.52 -61.21
C PHE A 164 57.03 1.49 -61.65
N SER A 165 57.73 2.12 -60.70
CA SER A 165 58.82 3.08 -60.96
C SER A 165 60.23 2.52 -60.70
N LYS A 166 60.37 1.19 -60.65
CA LYS A 166 61.64 0.44 -60.61
C LYS A 166 61.64 -0.56 -61.76
#